data_AF-A0A3R9SMN3-F1
#
_entry.id   AF-A0A3R9SMN3-F1
#
_cell.length_a   1.000
_cell.length_b   1.000
_cell.length_c   1.000
_cell.angle_alpha   90.00
_cell.angle_beta   90.00
_cell.angle_gamma   90.00
#
_symmetry.space_group_name_H-M   'P 1'
#
loop_
_entity.id
_entity.type
_entity.pdbx_description
1 polymer ?
#
loop_
_entity_poly.entity_id
_entity_poly.type
_entity_poly.pdbx_seq_one_letter_code
_entity_poly.pdbx_strand_id
1 'polypeptide(L)'
;MPVLTRLIPSPVAVDIRAGALNDLASVLADERVSQSGRLAVAVSGGSGARLRERIAPSLPGASWYEVGGGTLDDAVRLAGQIKSGRYDAVVGLGGGKIIDCAKFAAARVGLPLVAVPTNLAHDGLCSPVATLDNDAGRGSYGVPNPIAVVIDLDVIRQAPARFVRSGIGDVVSNISAIADWELSQRVNGEKVDGLAAAMARQAGEAVLRHPGGIADQDFLQVLAEALVLTGIAMSISGDSRPSSGACHEISHSFDLLYPQRAASHGEQVGLGAAFAMHLRGAHEQSALIAGVLRRHGLPVLPEEIGFSAEEFVRVVEFAPETRPGRYTILEHLDLTTEQIKDIYADYVKAIGS
;
A
#
# COMPACT_ATOMS: atom_id res chain seq x y z
N MET A 1 -9.72 -30.77 -23.79
CA MET A 1 -10.08 -29.35 -24.03
C MET A 1 -8.85 -28.51 -23.73
N PRO A 2 -8.43 -27.56 -24.58
CA PRO A 2 -7.36 -26.65 -24.19
C PRO A 2 -7.92 -25.72 -23.12
N VAL A 3 -7.58 -25.97 -21.86
CA VAL A 3 -7.83 -25.02 -20.77
C VAL A 3 -6.81 -23.90 -20.95
N LEU A 4 -7.23 -22.81 -21.57
CA LEU A 4 -6.37 -21.64 -21.74
C LEU A 4 -6.53 -20.70 -20.54
N THR A 5 -5.52 -20.79 -19.68
CA THR A 5 -4.85 -19.77 -18.87
C THR A 5 -5.71 -18.64 -18.28
N ARG A 6 -5.83 -18.68 -16.95
CA ARG A 6 -5.95 -17.48 -16.12
C ARG A 6 -4.81 -16.51 -16.49
N LEU A 7 -5.14 -15.31 -16.94
CA LEU A 7 -4.18 -14.24 -17.16
C LEU A 7 -3.96 -13.49 -15.84
N ILE A 8 -2.71 -13.47 -15.37
CA ILE A 8 -2.31 -12.73 -14.18
C ILE A 8 -1.47 -11.55 -14.68
N PRO A 9 -1.94 -10.30 -14.57
CA PRO A 9 -1.11 -9.15 -14.85
C PRO A 9 -0.01 -9.06 -13.79
N SER A 10 1.24 -9.04 -14.23
CA SER A 10 2.43 -8.88 -13.40
C SER A 10 3.36 -7.89 -14.09
N PRO A 11 4.15 -7.11 -13.34
CA PRO A 11 5.20 -6.29 -13.93
C PRO A 11 6.13 -7.15 -14.80
N VAL A 12 6.53 -6.64 -15.96
CA VAL A 12 7.52 -7.28 -16.85
C VAL A 12 8.94 -7.10 -16.35
N ALA A 13 9.14 -6.14 -15.43
CA ALA A 13 10.40 -5.86 -14.74
C ALA A 13 10.13 -5.38 -13.30
N VAL A 14 10.87 -5.94 -12.35
CA VAL A 14 10.96 -5.48 -10.97
C VAL A 14 12.45 -5.40 -10.64
N ASP A 15 12.99 -4.18 -10.50
CA ASP A 15 14.40 -3.94 -10.14
C ASP A 15 14.48 -3.32 -8.75
N ILE A 16 14.98 -4.07 -7.77
CA ILE A 16 15.10 -3.68 -6.37
C ILE A 16 16.54 -3.89 -5.95
N ARG A 17 17.31 -2.80 -5.82
CA ARG A 17 18.71 -2.82 -5.34
C ARG A 17 19.21 -1.41 -5.05
N ALA A 18 20.35 -1.32 -4.37
CA ALA A 18 21.08 -0.07 -4.26
C ALA A 18 21.54 0.42 -5.65
N GLY A 19 21.28 1.69 -5.96
CA GLY A 19 21.66 2.31 -7.22
C GLY A 19 20.81 1.91 -8.43
N ALA A 20 19.64 1.29 -8.24
CA ALA A 20 18.76 0.86 -9.34
C ALA A 20 18.41 2.00 -10.33
N LEU A 21 18.36 3.25 -9.86
CA LEU A 21 18.08 4.40 -10.71
C LEU A 21 19.19 4.70 -11.73
N ASN A 22 20.41 4.21 -11.51
CA ASN A 22 21.50 4.37 -12.49
C ASN A 22 21.19 3.62 -13.79
N ASP A 23 20.42 2.54 -13.71
CA ASP A 23 20.04 1.70 -14.86
C ASP A 23 18.58 1.93 -15.29
N LEU A 24 17.91 2.96 -14.75
CA LEU A 24 16.51 3.27 -15.08
C LEU A 24 16.29 3.45 -16.58
N ALA A 25 17.23 4.09 -17.28
CA ALA A 25 17.14 4.26 -18.73
C ALA A 25 17.13 2.92 -19.48
N SER A 26 17.83 1.90 -18.97
CA SER A 26 17.82 0.55 -19.55
C SER A 26 16.49 -0.15 -19.33
N VAL A 27 15.88 -0.02 -18.15
CA VAL A 27 14.55 -0.59 -17.86
C VAL A 27 13.48 0.07 -18.74
N LEU A 28 13.58 1.39 -18.93
CA LEU A 28 12.66 2.15 -19.75
C LEU A 28 12.86 1.92 -21.26
N ALA A 29 14.05 1.51 -21.70
CA ALA A 29 14.34 1.18 -23.09
C ALA A 29 13.89 -0.23 -23.51
N ASP A 30 13.35 -1.04 -22.59
CA ASP A 30 12.73 -2.32 -22.92
C ASP A 30 11.54 -2.07 -23.87
N GLU A 31 11.51 -2.74 -25.03
CA GLU A 31 10.46 -2.54 -26.05
C GLU A 31 9.05 -2.90 -25.54
N ARG A 32 8.95 -3.69 -24.47
CA ARG A 32 7.69 -3.99 -23.77
C ARG A 32 7.20 -2.82 -22.92
N VAL A 33 8.07 -1.87 -22.61
CA VAL A 33 7.81 -0.65 -21.81
C VAL A 33 7.70 0.58 -22.70
N SER A 34 8.68 0.84 -23.57
CA SER A 34 8.70 2.00 -24.48
C SER A 34 9.38 1.67 -25.80
N GLN A 35 8.67 1.89 -26.90
CA GLN A 35 9.17 1.62 -28.26
C GLN A 35 9.89 2.83 -28.87
N SER A 36 9.44 4.05 -28.55
CA SER A 36 9.95 5.29 -29.15
C SER A 36 10.81 6.12 -28.20
N GLY A 37 10.92 5.72 -26.93
CA GLY A 37 11.61 6.46 -25.87
C GLY A 37 10.88 7.72 -25.40
N ARG A 38 9.62 7.91 -25.82
CA ARG A 38 8.82 9.09 -25.43
C ARG A 38 8.05 8.79 -24.16
N LEU A 39 8.47 9.41 -23.07
CA LEU A 39 7.94 9.15 -21.73
C LEU A 39 7.32 10.40 -21.12
N ALA A 40 6.20 10.23 -20.44
CA ALA A 40 5.64 11.26 -19.57
C ALA A 40 6.04 10.97 -18.12
N VAL A 41 6.91 11.78 -17.53
CA VAL A 41 7.41 11.58 -16.17
C VAL A 41 6.65 12.49 -15.21
N ALA A 42 5.82 11.91 -14.36
CA ALA A 42 5.16 12.58 -13.24
C ALA A 42 6.13 12.61 -12.04
N VAL A 43 6.42 13.79 -11.52
CA VAL A 43 7.43 13.99 -10.47
C VAL A 43 6.95 14.96 -9.40
N SER A 44 7.37 14.77 -8.15
CA SER A 44 7.14 15.78 -7.10
C SER A 44 8.12 16.95 -7.22
N GLY A 45 7.68 18.16 -6.87
CA GLY A 45 8.54 19.35 -6.80
C GLY A 45 9.64 19.30 -5.72
N GLY A 46 9.55 18.37 -4.76
CA GLY A 46 10.51 18.20 -3.66
C GLY A 46 11.65 17.22 -3.98
N SER A 47 11.65 16.06 -3.31
CA SER A 47 12.67 15.00 -3.54
C SER A 47 12.73 14.55 -5.00
N GLY A 48 11.60 14.57 -5.71
CA GLY A 48 11.51 14.24 -7.12
C GLY A 48 12.29 15.21 -8.02
N ALA A 49 12.31 16.51 -7.72
CA ALA A 49 13.03 17.50 -8.52
C ALA A 49 14.55 17.26 -8.51
N ARG A 50 15.12 16.91 -7.35
CA ARG A 50 16.55 16.54 -7.24
C ARG A 50 16.88 15.27 -8.02
N LEU A 51 15.98 14.28 -7.98
CA LEU A 51 16.16 13.06 -8.77
C LEU A 51 16.01 13.32 -10.27
N ARG A 52 15.12 14.24 -10.66
CA ARG A 52 15.00 14.71 -12.04
C ARG A 52 16.32 15.28 -12.55
N GLU A 53 17.02 16.12 -11.79
CA GLU A 53 18.32 16.67 -12.21
C GLU A 53 19.33 15.56 -12.51
N ARG A 54 19.33 14.49 -11.71
CA ARG A 54 20.21 13.33 -11.87
C ARG A 54 19.82 12.46 -13.07
N ILE A 55 18.54 12.28 -13.34
CA ILE A 55 18.00 11.29 -14.29
C ILE A 55 17.68 11.90 -15.66
N ALA A 56 17.30 13.18 -15.74
CA ALA A 56 16.94 13.82 -17.00
C ALA A 56 18.00 13.71 -18.11
N PRO A 57 19.32 13.76 -17.84
CA PRO A 57 20.34 13.54 -18.87
C PRO A 57 20.29 12.16 -19.52
N SER A 58 19.84 11.12 -18.81
CA SER A 58 19.71 9.77 -19.36
C SER A 58 18.36 9.52 -20.05
N LEU A 59 17.41 10.46 -19.94
CA LEU A 59 16.07 10.40 -20.55
C LEU A 59 15.79 11.62 -21.44
N PRO A 60 16.55 11.84 -22.54
CA PRO A 60 16.44 13.04 -23.36
C PRO A 60 15.08 13.19 -24.08
N GLY A 61 14.33 12.10 -24.25
CA GLY A 61 12.99 12.10 -24.86
C GLY A 61 11.83 12.26 -23.86
N ALA A 62 12.12 12.43 -22.57
CA ALA A 62 11.10 12.52 -21.54
C ALA A 62 10.54 13.93 -21.36
N SER A 63 9.22 14.03 -21.26
CA SER A 63 8.52 15.23 -20.80
C SER A 63 8.26 15.12 -19.30
N TRP A 64 8.52 16.19 -18.56
CA TRP A 64 8.44 16.19 -17.09
C TRP A 64 7.25 17.03 -16.62
N TYR A 65 6.41 16.43 -15.78
CA TYR A 65 5.19 17.00 -15.25
C TYR A 65 5.24 17.02 -13.72
N GLU A 66 5.14 18.21 -13.15
CA GLU A 66 5.10 18.35 -11.69
C GLU A 66 3.68 18.08 -11.15
N VAL A 67 3.61 17.23 -10.13
CA VAL A 67 2.37 16.80 -9.47
C VAL A 67 2.48 17.08 -7.97
N GLY A 68 1.45 17.71 -7.38
CA GLY A 68 1.55 18.35 -6.07
C GLY A 68 0.96 17.56 -4.90
N GLY A 69 -0.26 17.05 -5.03
CA GLY A 69 -1.12 16.84 -3.86
C GLY A 69 -1.60 15.41 -3.56
N GLY A 70 -1.51 14.48 -4.51
CA GLY A 70 -2.20 13.19 -4.35
C GLY A 70 -3.72 13.33 -4.41
N THR A 71 -4.23 14.32 -5.15
CA THR A 71 -5.66 14.59 -5.31
C THR A 71 -6.18 14.04 -6.64
N LEU A 72 -7.49 13.83 -6.71
CA LEU A 72 -8.15 13.45 -7.96
C LEU A 72 -7.95 14.52 -9.05
N ASP A 73 -8.06 15.80 -8.69
CA ASP A 73 -7.88 16.92 -9.62
C ASP A 73 -6.47 16.97 -10.20
N ASP A 74 -5.44 16.71 -9.38
CA ASP A 74 -4.07 16.63 -9.86
C ASP A 74 -3.87 15.48 -10.85
N ALA A 75 -4.47 14.33 -10.57
CA ALA A 75 -4.41 13.17 -11.46
C ALA A 75 -5.15 13.43 -12.79
N VAL A 76 -6.32 14.09 -12.75
CA VAL A 76 -7.09 14.48 -13.94
C VAL A 76 -6.34 15.53 -14.76
N ARG A 77 -5.74 16.53 -14.11
CA ARG A 77 -4.91 17.55 -14.76
C ARG A 77 -3.71 16.92 -15.45
N LEU A 78 -3.00 16.01 -14.78
CA LEU A 78 -1.89 15.25 -15.35
C LEU A 78 -2.36 14.44 -16.59
N ALA A 79 -3.49 13.73 -16.49
CA ALA A 79 -4.05 12.99 -17.63
C ALA A 79 -4.33 13.90 -18.83
N GLY A 80 -4.89 15.09 -18.60
CA GLY A 80 -5.12 16.09 -19.65
C GLY A 80 -3.83 16.57 -20.33
N GLN A 81 -2.77 16.79 -19.55
CA GLN A 81 -1.45 17.19 -20.05
C GLN A 81 -0.72 16.06 -20.80
N ILE A 82 -0.90 14.81 -20.40
CA ILE A 82 -0.31 13.65 -21.07
C ILE A 82 -1.03 13.38 -22.39
N LYS A 83 -2.36 13.49 -22.40
CA LYS A 83 -3.21 13.23 -23.58
C LYS A 83 -2.91 14.14 -24.78
N SER A 84 -2.35 15.33 -24.56
CA SER A 84 -1.95 16.22 -25.65
C SER A 84 -0.65 15.80 -26.32
N GLY A 85 0.16 14.94 -25.69
CA GLY A 85 1.40 14.41 -26.23
C GLY A 85 1.24 13.03 -26.89
N ARG A 86 2.35 12.51 -27.39
CA ARG A 86 2.48 11.12 -27.84
C ARG A 86 3.54 10.44 -26.98
N TYR A 87 3.11 9.60 -26.06
CA TYR A 87 3.95 8.90 -25.09
C TYR A 87 3.69 7.40 -25.17
N ASP A 88 4.72 6.62 -24.87
CA ASP A 88 4.62 5.16 -24.81
C ASP A 88 4.20 4.70 -23.41
N ALA A 89 4.65 5.41 -22.37
CA ALA A 89 4.38 5.10 -20.98
C ALA A 89 4.38 6.36 -20.10
N VAL A 90 3.75 6.22 -18.93
CA VAL A 90 3.83 7.19 -17.84
C VAL A 90 4.81 6.66 -16.79
N VAL A 91 5.73 7.49 -16.33
CA VAL A 91 6.67 7.15 -15.24
C VAL A 91 6.27 7.95 -14.01
N GLY A 92 5.86 7.29 -12.94
CA GLY A 92 5.66 7.93 -11.63
C GLY A 92 6.97 7.93 -10.84
N LEU A 93 7.55 9.09 -10.58
CA LEU A 93 8.77 9.26 -9.80
C LEU A 93 8.48 10.06 -8.53
N GLY A 94 8.32 9.38 -7.40
CA GLY A 94 8.04 10.04 -6.13
C GLY A 94 7.53 9.12 -5.03
N GLY A 95 7.02 9.69 -3.95
CA GLY A 95 6.32 8.93 -2.91
C GLY A 95 4.93 8.46 -3.35
N GLY A 96 4.24 7.70 -2.50
CA GLY A 96 2.93 7.08 -2.80
C GLY A 96 1.92 8.00 -3.49
N LYS A 97 1.73 9.23 -3.01
CA LYS A 97 0.83 10.22 -3.64
C LYS A 97 1.13 10.50 -5.11
N ILE A 98 2.40 10.60 -5.48
CA ILE A 98 2.81 10.85 -6.87
C ILE A 98 2.57 9.61 -7.72
N ILE A 99 2.89 8.43 -7.17
CA ILE A 99 2.66 7.16 -7.84
C ILE A 99 1.16 6.97 -8.10
N ASP A 100 0.29 7.23 -7.12
CA ASP A 100 -1.16 7.08 -7.27
C ASP A 100 -1.74 8.08 -8.29
N CYS A 101 -1.30 9.34 -8.29
CA CYS A 101 -1.68 10.28 -9.35
C CYS A 101 -1.23 9.80 -10.74
N ALA A 102 0.01 9.34 -10.87
CA ALA A 102 0.55 8.85 -12.13
C ALA A 102 -0.20 7.60 -12.62
N LYS A 103 -0.53 6.68 -11.69
CA LYS A 103 -1.27 5.45 -11.95
C LYS A 103 -2.67 5.73 -12.46
N PHE A 104 -3.39 6.63 -11.77
CA PHE A 104 -4.71 7.07 -12.20
C PHE A 104 -4.66 7.78 -13.56
N ALA A 105 -3.70 8.69 -13.76
CA ALA A 105 -3.55 9.40 -15.01
C ALA A 105 -3.25 8.45 -16.18
N ALA A 106 -2.32 7.51 -16.00
CA ALA A 106 -1.94 6.49 -16.97
C ALA A 106 -3.16 5.62 -17.37
N ALA A 107 -3.90 5.14 -16.37
CA ALA A 107 -5.14 4.39 -16.58
C ALA A 107 -6.16 5.20 -17.40
N ARG A 108 -6.30 6.49 -17.10
CA ARG A 108 -7.26 7.37 -17.77
C ARG A 108 -6.92 7.65 -19.23
N VAL A 109 -5.63 7.70 -19.59
CA VAL A 109 -5.17 7.93 -20.96
C VAL A 109 -4.89 6.63 -21.74
N GLY A 110 -4.96 5.47 -21.08
CA GLY A 110 -4.72 4.17 -21.71
C GLY A 110 -3.24 3.88 -21.96
N LEU A 111 -2.34 4.39 -21.11
CA LEU A 111 -0.90 4.13 -21.18
C LEU A 111 -0.44 3.24 -20.02
N PRO A 112 0.59 2.41 -20.21
CA PRO A 112 1.21 1.67 -19.11
C PRO A 112 1.92 2.62 -18.13
N LEU A 113 1.97 2.22 -16.86
CA LEU A 113 2.69 2.93 -15.80
C LEU A 113 4.00 2.21 -15.46
N VAL A 114 5.10 2.96 -15.32
CA VAL A 114 6.30 2.53 -14.61
C VAL A 114 6.36 3.23 -13.25
N ALA A 115 6.42 2.46 -12.17
CA ALA A 115 6.50 2.99 -10.82
C ALA A 115 7.96 3.09 -10.35
N VAL A 116 8.39 4.29 -9.96
CA VAL A 116 9.72 4.57 -9.42
C VAL A 116 9.56 5.20 -8.04
N PRO A 117 9.16 4.42 -7.02
CA PRO A 117 8.89 4.93 -5.70
C PRO A 117 10.15 5.47 -5.03
N THR A 118 10.02 6.61 -4.35
CA THR A 118 11.11 7.23 -3.57
C THR A 118 10.95 7.02 -2.06
N ASN A 119 9.95 6.25 -1.65
CA ASN A 119 9.73 5.78 -0.29
C ASN A 119 8.95 4.46 -0.31
N LEU A 120 8.88 3.76 0.83
CA LEU A 120 8.16 2.49 0.98
C LEU A 120 6.98 2.66 1.95
N ALA A 121 6.07 3.59 1.67
CA ALA A 121 4.99 3.95 2.60
C ALA A 121 3.82 2.95 2.66
N HIS A 122 3.48 2.32 1.53
CA HIS A 122 2.37 1.38 1.38
C HIS A 122 2.47 0.65 0.03
N ASP A 123 1.64 -0.37 -0.17
CA ASP A 123 1.61 -1.26 -1.34
C ASP A 123 1.15 -0.58 -2.66
N GLY A 124 0.71 0.69 -2.57
CA GLY A 124 0.28 1.53 -3.69
C GLY A 124 1.32 1.66 -4.80
N LEU A 125 2.59 1.39 -4.50
CA LEU A 125 3.68 1.34 -5.46
C LEU A 125 3.52 0.23 -6.52
N CYS A 126 2.77 -0.83 -6.21
CA CYS A 126 2.52 -1.94 -7.14
C CYS A 126 1.04 -2.40 -7.19
N SER A 127 0.16 -1.89 -6.32
CA SER A 127 -1.24 -2.35 -6.25
C SER A 127 -2.14 -1.80 -7.38
N PRO A 128 -3.25 -2.49 -7.72
CA PRO A 128 -4.24 -2.05 -8.70
C PRO A 128 -5.22 -1.00 -8.14
N VAL A 129 -4.82 -0.23 -7.12
CA VAL A 129 -5.66 0.78 -6.46
C VAL A 129 -4.87 2.07 -6.32
N ALA A 130 -5.40 3.18 -6.83
CA ALA A 130 -4.88 4.52 -6.56
C ALA A 130 -5.69 5.18 -5.44
N THR A 131 -5.02 5.65 -4.39
CA THR A 131 -5.67 6.38 -3.31
C THR A 131 -5.49 7.88 -3.52
N LEU A 132 -6.59 8.60 -3.75
CA LEU A 132 -6.57 10.02 -4.10
C LEU A 132 -7.57 10.80 -3.25
N ASP A 133 -7.15 11.94 -2.73
CA ASP A 133 -8.01 12.84 -1.96
C ASP A 133 -8.94 13.64 -2.92
N ASN A 134 -10.20 13.83 -2.53
CA ASN A 134 -11.23 14.58 -3.25
C ASN A 134 -12.15 15.34 -2.27
N ASP A 135 -13.16 16.07 -2.77
CA ASP A 135 -14.09 16.87 -1.94
C ASP A 135 -14.90 16.05 -0.93
N ALA A 136 -15.10 14.76 -1.18
CA ALA A 136 -15.77 13.81 -0.28
C ALA A 136 -14.79 13.08 0.67
N GLY A 137 -13.50 13.43 0.64
CA GLY A 137 -12.45 12.80 1.44
C GLY A 137 -11.54 11.89 0.61
N ARG A 138 -10.95 10.89 1.25
CA ARG A 138 -9.99 9.98 0.61
C ARG A 138 -10.70 8.88 -0.18
N GLY A 139 -10.53 8.86 -1.49
CA GLY A 139 -11.10 7.86 -2.39
C GLY A 139 -10.11 6.78 -2.83
N SER A 140 -10.60 5.55 -3.04
CA SER A 140 -9.85 4.45 -3.64
C SER A 140 -10.37 4.15 -5.05
N TYR A 141 -9.48 4.18 -6.05
CA TYR A 141 -9.84 4.04 -7.46
C TYR A 141 -9.15 2.83 -8.09
N GLY A 142 -9.92 1.94 -8.71
CA GLY A 142 -9.37 0.79 -9.44
C GLY A 142 -8.60 1.21 -10.68
N VAL A 143 -7.39 0.68 -10.84
CA VAL A 143 -6.42 1.04 -11.88
C VAL A 143 -5.56 -0.17 -12.25
N PRO A 144 -4.96 -0.22 -13.45
CA PRO A 144 -3.99 -1.27 -13.77
C PRO A 144 -2.73 -1.18 -12.89
N ASN A 145 -2.11 -2.32 -12.63
CA ASN A 145 -0.78 -2.36 -11.99
C ASN A 145 0.28 -1.69 -12.88
N PRO A 146 1.38 -1.23 -12.27
CA PRO A 146 2.57 -0.85 -13.04
C PRO A 146 3.07 -2.00 -13.91
N ILE A 147 3.47 -1.69 -15.14
CA ILE A 147 4.15 -2.63 -16.04
C ILE A 147 5.59 -2.88 -15.59
N ALA A 148 6.19 -1.93 -14.86
CA ALA A 148 7.50 -2.09 -14.26
C ALA A 148 7.58 -1.35 -12.92
N VAL A 149 8.41 -1.86 -12.01
CA VAL A 149 8.68 -1.24 -10.70
C VAL A 149 10.20 -1.14 -10.51
N VAL A 150 10.71 0.05 -10.19
CA VAL A 150 12.14 0.30 -9.97
C VAL A 150 12.34 0.96 -8.61
N ILE A 151 12.97 0.26 -7.68
CA ILE A 151 13.16 0.69 -6.29
C ILE A 151 14.66 0.78 -6.01
N ASP A 152 15.15 2.02 -5.92
CA ASP A 152 16.55 2.29 -5.55
C ASP A 152 16.69 2.41 -4.03
N LEU A 153 17.33 1.40 -3.42
CA LEU A 153 17.49 1.34 -1.97
C LEU A 153 18.34 2.49 -1.41
N ASP A 154 19.23 3.10 -2.20
CA ASP A 154 19.99 4.28 -1.75
C ASP A 154 19.09 5.52 -1.64
N VAL A 155 18.06 5.61 -2.48
CA VAL A 155 17.03 6.66 -2.38
C VAL A 155 16.09 6.37 -1.21
N ILE A 156 15.67 5.11 -1.03
CA ILE A 156 14.81 4.73 0.10
C ILE A 156 15.46 5.06 1.44
N ARG A 157 16.77 4.82 1.61
CA ARG A 157 17.50 5.19 2.84
C ARG A 157 17.48 6.69 3.16
N GLN A 158 17.34 7.53 2.14
CA GLN A 158 17.27 8.99 2.30
C GLN A 158 15.84 9.49 2.57
N ALA A 159 14.83 8.64 2.40
CA ALA A 159 13.46 9.00 2.68
C ALA A 159 13.25 9.18 4.20
N PRO A 160 12.34 10.07 4.63
CA PRO A 160 11.95 10.15 6.02
C PRO A 160 11.55 8.78 6.58
N ALA A 161 12.17 8.38 7.70
CA ALA A 161 12.03 7.06 8.30
C ALA A 161 10.57 6.65 8.55
N ARG A 162 9.68 7.63 8.81
CA ARG A 162 8.25 7.39 8.99
C ARG A 162 7.59 6.71 7.79
N PHE A 163 8.03 6.97 6.56
CA PHE A 163 7.47 6.29 5.39
C PHE A 163 7.86 4.80 5.37
N VAL A 164 9.12 4.47 5.63
CA VAL A 164 9.55 3.06 5.72
C VAL A 164 8.81 2.34 6.85
N ARG A 165 8.62 3.01 8.00
CA ARG A 165 7.80 2.49 9.09
C ARG A 165 6.35 2.25 8.66
N SER A 166 5.72 3.19 7.98
CA SER A 166 4.37 3.00 7.43
C SER A 166 4.29 1.73 6.59
N GLY A 167 5.24 1.48 5.67
CA GLY A 167 5.21 0.25 4.85
C GLY A 167 5.29 -1.04 5.65
N ILE A 168 5.97 -1.05 6.80
CA ILE A 168 6.01 -2.22 7.69
C ILE A 168 4.61 -2.54 8.20
N GLY A 169 3.91 -1.53 8.74
CA GLY A 169 2.55 -1.70 9.26
C GLY A 169 1.56 -2.16 8.20
N ASP A 170 1.70 -1.63 6.98
CA ASP A 170 0.89 -2.03 5.83
C ASP A 170 1.11 -3.51 5.45
N VAL A 171 2.38 -3.93 5.28
CA VAL A 171 2.73 -5.31 4.89
C VAL A 171 2.35 -6.34 5.94
N VAL A 172 2.63 -6.09 7.23
CA VAL A 172 2.30 -7.08 8.28
C VAL A 172 0.78 -7.26 8.41
N SER A 173 0.00 -6.26 8.00
CA SER A 173 -1.47 -6.34 8.02
C SER A 173 -2.05 -7.39 7.08
N ASN A 174 -1.30 -7.81 6.05
CA ASN A 174 -1.69 -8.91 5.17
C ASN A 174 -2.05 -10.16 5.97
N ILE A 175 -1.36 -10.43 7.08
CA ILE A 175 -1.63 -11.60 7.92
C ILE A 175 -3.05 -11.54 8.51
N SER A 176 -3.46 -10.36 8.98
CA SER A 176 -4.82 -10.12 9.47
C SER A 176 -5.84 -10.16 8.32
N ALA A 177 -5.54 -9.56 7.17
CA ALA A 177 -6.44 -9.52 6.02
C ALA A 177 -6.74 -10.93 5.48
N ILE A 178 -5.70 -11.79 5.38
CA ILE A 178 -5.89 -13.19 5.00
C ILE A 178 -6.72 -13.94 6.04
N ALA A 179 -6.52 -13.69 7.33
CA ALA A 179 -7.33 -14.32 8.37
C ALA A 179 -8.83 -13.95 8.26
N ASP A 180 -9.13 -12.71 7.85
CA ASP A 180 -10.50 -12.28 7.51
C ASP A 180 -11.05 -12.95 6.25
N TRP A 181 -10.23 -13.07 5.21
CA TRP A 181 -10.65 -13.73 3.97
C TRP A 181 -10.96 -15.21 4.20
N GLU A 182 -10.11 -15.91 4.97
CA GLU A 182 -10.33 -17.30 5.37
C GLU A 182 -11.53 -17.47 6.31
N LEU A 183 -11.79 -16.49 7.18
CA LEU A 183 -13.01 -16.46 7.99
C LEU A 183 -14.26 -16.35 7.11
N SER A 184 -14.27 -15.42 6.16
CA SER A 184 -15.37 -15.26 5.21
C SER A 184 -15.59 -16.51 4.36
N GLN A 185 -14.51 -17.21 3.97
CA GLN A 185 -14.64 -18.53 3.32
C GLN A 185 -15.35 -19.54 4.21
N ARG A 186 -14.95 -19.66 5.47
CA ARG A 186 -15.53 -20.65 6.39
C ARG A 186 -17.01 -20.38 6.70
N VAL A 187 -17.38 -19.11 6.85
CA VAL A 187 -18.74 -18.72 7.29
C VAL A 187 -19.69 -18.54 6.09
N ASN A 188 -19.24 -17.82 5.06
CA ASN A 188 -20.09 -17.39 3.95
C ASN A 188 -19.80 -18.16 2.64
N GLY A 189 -18.80 -19.03 2.62
CA GLY A 189 -18.40 -19.75 1.41
C GLY A 189 -17.69 -18.88 0.37
N GLU A 190 -17.16 -17.71 0.77
CA GLU A 190 -16.37 -16.87 -0.14
C GLU A 190 -15.16 -17.64 -0.67
N LYS A 191 -14.93 -17.56 -1.98
CA LYS A 191 -13.79 -18.23 -2.59
C LYS A 191 -12.49 -17.48 -2.26
N VAL A 192 -11.56 -18.15 -1.60
CA VAL A 192 -10.17 -17.68 -1.44
C VAL A 192 -9.35 -18.10 -2.65
N ASP A 193 -8.64 -17.15 -3.23
CA ASP A 193 -7.60 -17.46 -4.20
C ASP A 193 -6.31 -17.88 -3.48
N GLY A 194 -6.02 -19.18 -3.49
CA GLY A 194 -4.87 -19.72 -2.75
C GLY A 194 -3.51 -19.18 -3.19
N LEU A 195 -3.35 -18.78 -4.46
CA LEU A 195 -2.09 -18.19 -4.94
C LEU A 195 -1.92 -16.77 -4.39
N ALA A 196 -2.96 -15.93 -4.52
CA ALA A 196 -2.94 -14.58 -3.97
C ALA A 196 -2.74 -14.61 -2.44
N ALA A 197 -3.47 -15.49 -1.75
CA ALA A 197 -3.36 -15.63 -0.30
C ALA A 197 -1.96 -16.07 0.16
N ALA A 198 -1.34 -17.03 -0.55
CA ALA A 198 0.02 -17.47 -0.24
C ALA A 198 1.05 -16.35 -0.44
N MET A 199 0.94 -15.58 -1.53
CA MET A 199 1.83 -14.46 -1.81
C MET A 199 1.72 -13.35 -0.77
N ALA A 200 0.50 -12.90 -0.46
CA ALA A 200 0.29 -11.85 0.54
C ALA A 200 0.70 -12.30 1.96
N ARG A 201 0.41 -13.56 2.33
CA ARG A 201 0.86 -14.15 3.59
C ARG A 201 2.38 -14.17 3.68
N GLN A 202 3.07 -14.60 2.62
CA GLN A 202 4.53 -14.62 2.59
C GLN A 202 5.13 -13.22 2.68
N ALA A 203 4.54 -12.22 2.03
CA ALA A 203 4.94 -10.83 2.15
C ALA A 203 4.91 -10.36 3.62
N GLY A 204 3.76 -10.57 4.29
CA GLY A 204 3.58 -10.21 5.70
C GLY A 204 4.55 -10.93 6.62
N GLU A 205 4.71 -12.23 6.44
CA GLU A 205 5.55 -13.08 7.29
C GLU A 205 7.04 -12.82 7.13
N ALA A 206 7.49 -12.47 5.91
CA ALA A 206 8.88 -12.10 5.65
C ALA A 206 9.28 -10.86 6.45
N VAL A 207 8.42 -9.83 6.50
CA VAL A 207 8.67 -8.62 7.30
C VAL A 207 8.49 -8.89 8.79
N LEU A 208 7.43 -9.61 9.19
CA LEU A 208 7.14 -9.91 10.60
C LEU A 208 8.30 -10.67 11.27
N ARG A 209 8.92 -11.61 10.56
CA ARG A 209 10.00 -12.46 11.12
C ARG A 209 11.41 -11.95 10.84
N HIS A 210 11.57 -10.86 10.09
CA HIS A 210 12.90 -10.33 9.80
C HIS A 210 13.56 -9.77 11.08
N PRO A 211 14.83 -10.10 11.37
CA PRO A 211 15.52 -9.60 12.56
C PRO A 211 16.04 -8.17 12.44
N GLY A 212 16.34 -7.72 11.20
CA GLY A 212 16.88 -6.40 10.90
C GLY A 212 15.90 -5.24 11.08
N GLY A 213 16.45 -4.01 11.03
CA GLY A 213 15.74 -2.75 11.18
C GLY A 213 15.74 -1.89 9.91
N ILE A 214 15.08 -0.73 9.98
CA ILE A 214 14.88 0.19 8.83
C ILE A 214 16.18 0.82 8.28
N ALA A 215 17.31 0.64 8.96
CA ALA A 215 18.62 1.08 8.50
C ALA A 215 19.36 0.00 7.69
N ASP A 216 18.94 -1.27 7.80
CA ASP A 216 19.63 -2.40 7.21
C ASP A 216 19.20 -2.57 5.75
N GLN A 217 20.17 -2.75 4.85
CA GLN A 217 19.89 -2.93 3.42
C GLN A 217 19.00 -4.15 3.17
N ASP A 218 19.30 -5.28 3.80
CA ASP A 218 18.57 -6.53 3.60
C ASP A 218 17.12 -6.41 4.06
N PHE A 219 16.86 -5.69 5.17
CA PHE A 219 15.50 -5.43 5.62
C PHE A 219 14.73 -4.53 4.64
N LEU A 220 15.37 -3.46 4.13
CA LEU A 220 14.74 -2.58 3.14
C LEU A 220 14.41 -3.32 1.84
N GLN A 221 15.28 -4.25 1.42
CA GLN A 221 15.02 -5.10 0.28
C GLN A 221 13.81 -6.01 0.52
N VAL A 222 13.76 -6.71 1.65
CA VAL A 222 12.63 -7.58 2.03
C VAL A 222 11.33 -6.78 2.11
N LEU A 223 11.34 -5.58 2.68
CA LEU A 223 10.17 -4.72 2.76
C LEU A 223 9.71 -4.28 1.36
N ALA A 224 10.63 -3.88 0.49
CA ALA A 224 10.32 -3.49 -0.89
C ALA A 224 9.72 -4.65 -1.69
N GLU A 225 10.32 -5.84 -1.63
CA GLU A 225 9.83 -7.06 -2.26
C GLU A 225 8.45 -7.45 -1.72
N ALA A 226 8.23 -7.34 -0.40
CA ALA A 226 6.96 -7.64 0.22
C ALA A 226 5.84 -6.69 -0.25
N LEU A 227 6.10 -5.38 -0.34
CA LEU A 227 5.14 -4.40 -0.86
C LEU A 227 4.78 -4.67 -2.32
N VAL A 228 5.77 -5.02 -3.16
CA VAL A 228 5.52 -5.43 -4.55
C VAL A 228 4.67 -6.70 -4.58
N LEU A 229 5.01 -7.69 -3.76
CA LEU A 229 4.30 -8.97 -3.69
C LEU A 229 2.84 -8.80 -3.25
N THR A 230 2.57 -7.90 -2.30
CA THR A 230 1.22 -7.50 -1.88
C THR A 230 0.41 -6.95 -3.07
N GLY A 231 0.99 -6.00 -3.83
CA GLY A 231 0.33 -5.41 -4.98
C GLY A 231 0.02 -6.42 -6.10
N ILE A 232 0.92 -7.39 -6.34
CA ILE A 232 0.68 -8.47 -7.30
C ILE A 232 -0.40 -9.44 -6.79
N ALA A 233 -0.43 -9.74 -5.49
CA ALA A 233 -1.44 -10.62 -4.90
C ALA A 233 -2.87 -10.08 -5.11
N MET A 234 -3.08 -8.77 -4.93
CA MET A 234 -4.37 -8.11 -5.22
C MET A 234 -4.80 -8.28 -6.69
N SER A 235 -3.85 -8.23 -7.61
CA SER A 235 -4.14 -8.39 -9.05
C SER A 235 -4.45 -9.81 -9.44
N ILE A 236 -3.86 -10.77 -8.72
CA ILE A 236 -4.20 -12.18 -8.85
C ILE A 236 -5.64 -12.37 -8.36
N SER A 237 -5.99 -11.92 -7.15
CA SER A 237 -7.36 -12.10 -6.63
C SER A 237 -8.41 -11.30 -7.42
N GLY A 238 -8.01 -10.20 -8.05
CA GLY A 238 -8.91 -9.26 -8.73
C GLY A 238 -9.60 -8.29 -7.77
N ASP A 239 -9.15 -8.23 -6.52
CA ASP A 239 -9.68 -7.35 -5.48
C ASP A 239 -8.62 -7.06 -4.39
N SER A 240 -9.01 -6.41 -3.29
CA SER A 240 -8.10 -6.09 -2.19
C SER A 240 -8.09 -7.13 -1.05
N ARG A 241 -8.82 -8.25 -1.14
CA ARG A 241 -8.87 -9.25 -0.06
C ARG A 241 -7.51 -9.72 0.47
N PRO A 242 -6.47 -9.93 -0.37
CA PRO A 242 -5.20 -10.44 0.10
C PRO A 242 -4.49 -9.52 1.10
N SER A 243 -4.75 -8.22 1.05
CA SER A 243 -4.07 -7.20 1.84
C SER A 243 -5.00 -6.33 2.68
N SER A 244 -6.32 -6.42 2.48
CA SER A 244 -7.29 -5.50 3.06
C SER A 244 -8.49 -6.24 3.70
N GLY A 245 -8.50 -6.28 5.03
CA GLY A 245 -9.60 -6.80 5.87
C GLY A 245 -9.99 -5.81 6.98
N ALA A 246 -10.32 -6.31 8.18
CA ALA A 246 -10.72 -5.50 9.33
C ALA A 246 -9.68 -4.43 9.70
N CYS A 247 -8.38 -4.76 9.54
CA CYS A 247 -7.27 -3.82 9.73
C CYS A 247 -7.42 -2.54 8.90
N HIS A 248 -7.89 -2.68 7.66
CA HIS A 248 -8.10 -1.56 6.75
C HIS A 248 -9.44 -0.88 6.98
N GLU A 249 -10.49 -1.60 7.37
CA GLU A 249 -11.77 -0.99 7.76
C GLU A 249 -11.60 -0.05 8.96
N ILE A 250 -10.80 -0.46 9.95
CA ILE A 250 -10.40 0.40 11.08
C ILE A 250 -9.62 1.63 10.59
N SER A 251 -8.65 1.47 9.69
CA SER A 251 -7.90 2.60 9.10
C SER A 251 -8.79 3.56 8.32
N HIS A 252 -9.66 3.05 7.45
CA HIS A 252 -10.60 3.87 6.68
C HIS A 252 -11.59 4.59 7.59
N SER A 253 -11.97 3.99 8.71
CA SER A 253 -12.84 4.61 9.70
C SER A 253 -12.17 5.80 10.38
N PHE A 254 -10.87 5.72 10.71
CA PHE A 254 -10.11 6.90 11.15
C PHE A 254 -10.12 8.01 10.09
N ASP A 255 -9.88 7.67 8.83
CA ASP A 255 -9.79 8.64 7.73
C ASP A 255 -11.14 9.32 7.45
N LEU A 256 -12.26 8.60 7.60
CA LEU A 256 -13.62 9.12 7.37
C LEU A 256 -14.16 9.92 8.56
N LEU A 257 -13.98 9.43 9.78
CA LEU A 257 -14.48 10.11 10.98
C LEU A 257 -13.60 11.29 11.38
N TYR A 258 -12.29 11.22 11.12
CA TYR A 258 -11.30 12.19 11.59
C TYR A 258 -10.31 12.61 10.50
N PRO A 259 -10.76 13.12 9.34
CA PRO A 259 -9.93 13.38 8.16
C PRO A 259 -8.76 14.35 8.41
N GLN A 260 -8.87 15.24 9.40
CA GLN A 260 -7.84 16.24 9.74
C GLN A 260 -6.81 15.75 10.78
N ARG A 261 -7.05 14.60 11.42
CA ARG A 261 -6.18 14.01 12.45
C ARG A 261 -5.64 12.64 12.06
N ALA A 262 -5.93 12.16 10.85
CA ALA A 262 -5.47 10.87 10.36
C ALA A 262 -3.94 10.75 10.43
N ALA A 263 -3.48 9.67 11.05
CA ALA A 263 -2.09 9.26 11.02
C ALA A 263 -1.70 8.72 9.63
N SER A 264 -0.47 8.25 9.45
CA SER A 264 -0.12 7.62 8.18
C SER A 264 -0.86 6.29 8.03
N HIS A 265 -1.16 5.90 6.79
CA HIS A 265 -1.94 4.71 6.49
C HIS A 265 -1.41 3.46 7.19
N GLY A 266 -0.11 3.17 7.07
CA GLY A 266 0.49 2.01 7.68
C GLY A 266 0.56 2.03 9.21
N GLU A 267 0.57 3.21 9.83
CA GLU A 267 0.43 3.34 11.29
C GLU A 267 -0.96 2.89 11.75
N GLN A 268 -2.02 3.35 11.08
CA GLN A 268 -3.39 2.96 11.39
C GLN A 268 -3.65 1.48 11.08
N VAL A 269 -3.21 1.02 9.90
CA VAL A 269 -3.43 -0.35 9.42
C VAL A 269 -2.67 -1.37 10.26
N GLY A 270 -1.43 -1.08 10.65
CA GLY A 270 -0.65 -1.95 11.54
C GLY A 270 -1.30 -2.11 12.90
N LEU A 271 -1.71 -1.00 13.54
CA LEU A 271 -2.48 -1.02 14.78
C LEU A 271 -3.78 -1.81 14.63
N GLY A 272 -4.55 -1.54 13.56
CA GLY A 272 -5.79 -2.25 13.26
C GLY A 272 -5.58 -3.75 13.07
N ALA A 273 -4.46 -4.17 12.48
CA ALA A 273 -4.12 -5.58 12.31
C ALA A 273 -3.82 -6.27 13.65
N ALA A 274 -3.04 -5.64 14.53
CA ALA A 274 -2.79 -6.18 15.86
C ALA A 274 -4.10 -6.35 16.65
N PHE A 275 -4.97 -5.33 16.63
CA PHE A 275 -6.26 -5.37 17.31
C PHE A 275 -7.23 -6.40 16.69
N ALA A 276 -7.33 -6.48 15.36
CA ALA A 276 -8.17 -7.47 14.67
C ALA A 276 -7.72 -8.92 14.92
N MET A 277 -6.43 -9.16 15.12
CA MET A 277 -5.93 -10.46 15.57
C MET A 277 -6.31 -10.76 17.02
N HIS A 278 -6.37 -9.75 17.89
CA HIS A 278 -6.87 -9.91 19.27
C HIS A 278 -8.36 -10.24 19.30
N LEU A 279 -9.18 -9.54 18.52
CA LEU A 279 -10.63 -9.77 18.41
C LEU A 279 -10.98 -11.22 18.07
N ARG A 280 -10.21 -11.85 17.18
CA ARG A 280 -10.42 -13.26 16.78
C ARG A 280 -9.82 -14.29 17.74
N GLY A 281 -9.28 -13.87 18.88
CA GLY A 281 -8.63 -14.75 19.87
C GLY A 281 -7.22 -15.22 19.49
N ALA A 282 -6.60 -14.65 18.46
CA ALA A 282 -5.24 -14.99 18.04
C ALA A 282 -4.21 -14.11 18.79
N HIS A 283 -4.24 -14.18 20.13
CA HIS A 283 -3.49 -13.29 21.01
C HIS A 283 -1.97 -13.37 20.81
N GLU A 284 -1.41 -14.56 20.52
CA GLU A 284 0.02 -14.71 20.25
C GLU A 284 0.44 -13.96 18.98
N GLN A 285 -0.34 -14.08 17.90
CA GLN A 285 -0.08 -13.38 16.65
C GLN A 285 -0.32 -11.87 16.81
N SER A 286 -1.34 -11.47 17.57
CA SER A 286 -1.58 -10.06 17.93
C SER A 286 -0.36 -9.46 18.65
N ALA A 287 0.14 -10.15 19.68
CA ALA A 287 1.33 -9.73 20.42
C ALA A 287 2.59 -9.71 19.55
N LEU A 288 2.74 -10.66 18.63
CA LEU A 288 3.86 -10.68 17.69
C LEU A 288 3.82 -9.48 16.73
N ILE A 289 2.66 -9.17 16.15
CA ILE A 289 2.49 -7.98 15.29
C ILE A 289 2.78 -6.71 16.11
N ALA A 290 2.18 -6.56 17.29
CA ALA A 290 2.42 -5.40 18.16
C ALA A 290 3.91 -5.27 18.54
N GLY A 291 4.59 -6.37 18.85
CA GLY A 291 6.01 -6.39 19.16
C GLY A 291 6.88 -5.90 18.00
N VAL A 292 6.59 -6.34 16.76
CA VAL A 292 7.28 -5.87 15.56
C VAL A 292 7.01 -4.39 15.30
N LEU A 293 5.76 -3.96 15.40
CA LEU A 293 5.39 -2.55 15.24
C LEU A 293 6.18 -1.66 16.22
N ARG A 294 6.19 -2.01 17.52
CA ARG A 294 6.95 -1.28 18.54
C ARG A 294 8.46 -1.28 18.26
N ARG A 295 9.02 -2.43 17.89
CA ARG A 295 10.46 -2.55 17.54
C ARG A 295 10.86 -1.57 16.44
N HIS A 296 9.97 -1.30 15.49
CA HIS A 296 10.22 -0.34 14.41
C HIS A 296 9.73 1.09 14.73
N GLY A 297 9.18 1.34 15.92
CA GLY A 297 8.70 2.65 16.34
C GLY A 297 7.37 3.05 15.69
N LEU A 298 6.49 2.08 15.44
CA LEU A 298 5.10 2.27 15.02
C LEU A 298 4.15 2.20 16.23
N PRO A 299 3.01 2.88 16.16
CA PRO A 299 1.97 2.83 17.17
C PRO A 299 1.29 1.46 17.17
N VAL A 300 0.89 1.02 18.36
CA VAL A 300 0.05 -0.15 18.60
C VAL A 300 -1.19 0.19 19.42
N LEU A 301 -1.27 1.43 19.92
CA LEU A 301 -2.39 2.01 20.62
C LEU A 301 -2.86 3.32 19.97
N PRO A 302 -4.18 3.60 19.96
CA PRO A 302 -4.75 4.83 19.39
C PRO A 302 -4.23 6.10 20.07
N GLU A 303 -3.87 6.05 21.34
CA GLU A 303 -3.35 7.21 22.07
C GLU A 303 -1.98 7.65 21.51
N GLU A 304 -1.20 6.73 20.95
CA GLU A 304 0.09 7.00 20.31
C GLU A 304 -0.06 7.74 18.97
N ILE A 305 -1.26 7.71 18.38
CA ILE A 305 -1.63 8.50 17.20
C ILE A 305 -2.62 9.63 17.53
N GLY A 306 -2.78 9.96 18.82
CA GLY A 306 -3.53 11.13 19.27
C GLY A 306 -5.05 10.94 19.38
N PHE A 307 -5.52 9.70 19.52
CA PHE A 307 -6.94 9.37 19.72
C PHE A 307 -7.18 8.77 21.10
N SER A 308 -8.28 9.14 21.75
CA SER A 308 -8.67 8.52 23.02
C SER A 308 -9.22 7.10 22.81
N ALA A 309 -9.27 6.31 23.89
CA ALA A 309 -9.94 5.01 23.89
C ALA A 309 -11.39 5.11 23.39
N GLU A 310 -12.14 6.14 23.82
CA GLU A 310 -13.53 6.36 23.39
C GLU A 310 -13.63 6.72 21.90
N GLU A 311 -12.68 7.49 21.38
CA GLU A 311 -12.58 7.75 19.93
C GLU A 311 -12.29 6.47 19.17
N PHE A 312 -11.39 5.62 19.67
CA PHE A 312 -11.08 4.35 19.04
C PHE A 312 -12.25 3.37 19.04
N VAL A 313 -13.01 3.28 20.13
CA VAL A 313 -14.24 2.48 20.18
C VAL A 313 -15.21 2.90 19.08
N ARG A 314 -15.41 4.21 18.86
CA ARG A 314 -16.25 4.71 17.76
C ARG A 314 -15.67 4.37 16.38
N VAL A 315 -14.36 4.40 16.24
CA VAL A 315 -13.69 4.01 14.98
C VAL A 315 -13.95 2.54 14.68
N VAL A 316 -13.80 1.65 15.66
CA VAL A 316 -14.05 0.21 15.48
C VAL A 316 -15.53 -0.06 15.22
N GLU A 317 -16.43 0.63 15.92
CA GLU A 317 -17.88 0.52 15.71
C GLU A 317 -18.31 0.95 14.30
N PHE A 318 -17.71 2.01 13.75
CA PHE A 318 -17.99 2.50 12.40
C PHE A 318 -17.27 1.73 11.28
N ALA A 319 -16.24 0.94 11.60
CA ALA A 319 -15.39 0.29 10.60
C ALA A 319 -16.13 -0.58 9.56
N PRO A 320 -17.16 -1.39 9.92
CA PRO A 320 -17.97 -2.13 8.95
C PRO A 320 -18.64 -1.27 7.87
N GLU A 321 -19.01 -0.03 8.20
CA GLU A 321 -19.68 0.90 7.28
C GLU A 321 -18.74 1.41 6.17
N THR A 322 -17.43 1.26 6.35
CA THR A 322 -16.44 1.73 5.38
C THR A 322 -16.39 0.85 4.12
N ARG A 323 -16.83 -0.41 4.22
CA ARG A 323 -16.85 -1.36 3.09
C ARG A 323 -18.07 -2.29 3.13
N PRO A 324 -19.27 -1.76 2.81
CA PRO A 324 -20.48 -2.57 2.78
C PRO A 324 -20.33 -3.83 1.91
N GLY A 325 -20.68 -4.99 2.47
CA GLY A 325 -20.57 -6.29 1.80
C GLY A 325 -19.23 -7.00 1.96
N ARG A 326 -18.24 -6.39 2.61
CA ARG A 326 -17.05 -7.10 3.11
C ARG A 326 -17.42 -7.82 4.40
N TYR A 327 -16.97 -9.07 4.54
CA TYR A 327 -17.11 -9.85 5.77
C TYR A 327 -15.75 -10.12 6.39
N THR A 328 -15.58 -9.70 7.63
CA THR A 328 -14.37 -9.77 8.44
C THR A 328 -14.72 -10.19 9.87
N ILE A 329 -13.74 -10.16 10.77
CA ILE A 329 -13.97 -10.38 12.19
C ILE A 329 -14.92 -9.35 12.81
N LEU A 330 -14.99 -8.14 12.26
CA LEU A 330 -15.87 -7.08 12.77
C LEU A 330 -17.35 -7.43 12.54
N GLU A 331 -17.72 -7.79 11.31
CA GLU A 331 -19.07 -8.25 10.98
C GLU A 331 -19.38 -9.62 11.61
N HIS A 332 -18.36 -10.45 11.84
CA HIS A 332 -18.55 -11.76 12.44
C HIS A 332 -18.94 -11.68 13.92
N LEU A 333 -18.33 -10.76 14.66
CA LEU A 333 -18.59 -10.61 16.09
C LEU A 333 -19.76 -9.67 16.38
N ASP A 334 -20.05 -8.71 15.48
CA ASP A 334 -21.17 -7.75 15.59
C ASP A 334 -21.27 -7.15 17.01
N LEU A 335 -20.14 -6.61 17.47
CA LEU A 335 -19.95 -6.21 18.87
C LEU A 335 -20.67 -4.89 19.17
N THR A 336 -21.30 -4.83 20.34
CA THR A 336 -21.81 -3.58 20.91
C THR A 336 -20.67 -2.67 21.39
N THR A 337 -20.94 -1.37 21.51
CA THR A 337 -19.98 -0.37 21.99
C THR A 337 -19.30 -0.76 23.32
N GLU A 338 -20.05 -1.30 24.29
CA GLU A 338 -19.50 -1.74 25.59
C GLU A 338 -18.61 -2.98 25.44
N GLN A 339 -18.95 -3.93 24.56
CA GLN A 339 -18.09 -5.08 24.30
C GLN A 339 -16.78 -4.68 23.63
N ILE A 340 -16.82 -3.74 22.67
CA ILE A 340 -15.60 -3.19 22.04
C ILE A 340 -14.72 -2.55 23.10
N LYS A 341 -15.30 -1.79 24.02
CA LYS A 341 -14.59 -1.14 25.12
C LYS A 341 -13.91 -2.13 26.05
N ASP A 342 -14.63 -3.18 26.48
CA ASP A 342 -14.08 -4.24 27.34
C ASP A 342 -12.93 -4.99 26.65
N ILE A 343 -13.10 -5.34 25.38
CA ILE A 343 -12.08 -6.06 24.61
C ILE A 343 -10.86 -5.15 24.32
N TYR A 344 -11.07 -3.86 24.07
CA TYR A 344 -9.97 -2.92 23.93
C TYR A 344 -9.17 -2.79 25.23
N ALA A 345 -9.84 -2.71 26.38
CA ALA A 345 -9.17 -2.70 27.68
C ALA A 345 -8.36 -3.99 27.96
N ASP A 346 -8.86 -5.13 27.49
CA ASP A 346 -8.13 -6.41 27.53
C ASP A 346 -6.93 -6.42 26.58
N TYR A 347 -7.09 -5.95 25.33
CA TYR A 347 -6.01 -5.80 24.35
C TYR A 347 -4.86 -4.94 24.89
N VAL A 348 -5.16 -3.78 25.48
CA VAL A 348 -4.17 -2.88 26.10
C VAL A 348 -3.34 -3.61 27.16
N LYS A 349 -3.97 -4.45 27.99
CA LYS A 349 -3.26 -5.26 29.00
C LYS A 349 -2.39 -6.32 28.32
N ALA A 350 -2.95 -7.04 27.35
CA ALA A 350 -2.28 -8.15 26.67
C ALA A 350 -1.01 -7.71 25.92
N ILE A 351 -1.04 -6.56 25.27
CA ILE A 351 0.14 -6.02 24.58
C ILE A 351 1.02 -5.17 25.50
N GLY A 352 0.53 -4.72 26.66
CA GLY A 352 1.27 -3.86 27.58
C GLY A 352 2.23 -4.60 28.51
N SER A 353 1.99 -5.90 28.74
CA SER A 353 2.90 -6.82 29.42
C SER A 353 3.99 -7.37 28.50
#